data_AF-A0A517W986-F1
#
_entry.id   AF-A0A517W986-F1
#
_cell.length_a   1.000
_cell.length_b   1.000
_cell.length_c   1.000
_cell.angle_alpha   90.00
_cell.angle_beta   90.00
_cell.angle_gamma   90.00
#
_symmetry.space_group_name_H-M   'P 1'
#
loop_
_entity.id
_entity.type
_entity.pdbx_description
1 polymer ?
#
loop_
_entity_poly.entity_id
_entity_poly.type
_entity_poly.pdbx_seq_one_letter_code
_entity_poly.pdbx_strand_id
1 'polypeptide(L)'
;MLNMEHVEQTESVKQKMAPASLVPRSTQRPEHPLLALDQENLEFVLQLVLASGSLKQVARYYGISYPTVRARLDKLIVRLELLVENRERDEMANLLANLVDAGQLTGAGAQSILDLHRSTH
;
A
#
# COMPACT_ATOMS: atom_id res chain seq x y z
N MET A 1 -43.30 6.53 59.06
CA MET A 1 -42.13 5.62 59.15
C MET A 1 -41.02 6.25 58.36
N LEU A 2 -39.93 6.63 59.03
CA LEU A 2 -38.72 7.14 58.39
C LEU A 2 -38.09 6.03 57.54
N ASN A 3 -37.52 6.39 56.39
CA ASN A 3 -36.22 5.87 55.98
C ASN A 3 -35.49 6.97 55.20
N MET A 4 -34.50 7.54 55.89
CA MET A 4 -33.44 8.41 55.40
C MET A 4 -32.20 7.52 55.29
N GLU A 5 -31.67 7.35 54.09
CA GLU A 5 -30.25 7.37 53.74
C GLU A 5 -30.25 8.03 52.35
N HIS A 6 -30.02 9.34 52.20
CA HIS A 6 -28.70 9.97 52.04
C HIS A 6 -27.70 9.00 51.39
N VAL A 7 -27.17 9.28 50.20
CA VAL A 7 -26.22 10.37 49.97
C VAL A 7 -26.26 10.81 48.49
N GLU A 8 -26.50 12.12 48.31
CA GLU A 8 -25.79 13.11 47.46
C GLU A 8 -25.56 12.77 45.97
N GLN A 9 -26.22 13.50 45.04
CA GLN A 9 -25.73 14.77 44.43
C GLN A 9 -24.47 14.55 43.55
N THR A 10 -24.28 15.11 42.36
CA THR A 10 -24.95 16.15 41.56
C THR A 10 -24.22 16.23 40.22
N GLU A 11 -25.00 16.52 39.18
CA GLU A 11 -24.68 17.42 38.07
C GLU A 11 -23.48 17.17 37.14
N SER A 12 -23.86 16.90 35.88
CA SER A 12 -23.61 17.76 34.72
C SER A 12 -22.16 18.07 34.36
N VAL A 13 -21.75 17.71 33.13
CA VAL A 13 -21.08 18.60 32.16
C VAL A 13 -20.73 17.80 30.88
N LYS A 14 -21.20 18.31 29.74
CA LYS A 14 -20.87 18.00 28.33
C LYS A 14 -21.40 16.65 27.81
N GLN A 15 -22.38 16.59 26.91
CA GLN A 15 -22.55 17.34 25.66
C GLN A 15 -21.24 17.69 24.94
N LYS A 16 -20.65 16.67 24.31
CA LYS A 16 -20.03 16.77 22.98
C LYS A 16 -19.82 15.37 22.43
N MET A 17 -19.82 15.26 21.09
CA MET A 17 -19.49 14.08 20.27
C MET A 17 -20.68 13.22 19.81
N ALA A 18 -21.48 13.78 18.90
CA ALA A 18 -21.83 13.04 17.70
C ALA A 18 -20.73 13.27 16.65
N PRO A 19 -20.65 12.45 15.60
CA PRO A 19 -20.47 11.00 15.57
C PRO A 19 -18.97 10.66 15.42
N ALA A 20 -18.56 9.43 15.72
CA ALA A 20 -17.28 8.91 15.25
C ALA A 20 -17.32 8.76 13.71
N SER A 21 -17.25 9.87 12.98
CA SER A 21 -16.80 9.89 11.60
C SER A 21 -15.27 9.76 11.63
N LEU A 22 -14.79 8.56 11.93
CA LEU A 22 -13.38 8.24 11.82
C LEU A 22 -13.16 7.56 10.48
N VAL A 23 -12.85 8.44 9.52
CA VAL A 23 -12.19 8.19 8.24
C VAL A 23 -13.09 7.56 7.16
N PRO A 24 -13.15 8.14 5.95
CA PRO A 24 -13.80 7.46 4.83
C PRO A 24 -13.05 6.13 4.61
N ARG A 25 -13.79 5.00 4.55
CA ARG A 25 -13.28 3.68 4.17
C ARG A 25 -12.84 3.61 2.69
N SER A 26 -12.27 4.68 2.16
CA SER A 26 -11.80 4.80 0.79
C SER A 26 -10.34 5.26 0.83
N THR A 27 -9.41 4.33 1.05
CA THR A 27 -8.04 4.28 0.49
C THR A 27 -7.21 3.21 1.22
N GLN A 28 -7.66 1.96 1.20
CA GLN A 28 -6.75 0.82 1.38
C GLN A 28 -6.62 0.05 0.06
N ARG A 29 -6.67 0.75 -1.08
CA ARG A 29 -5.96 0.24 -2.25
C ARG A 29 -4.55 0.79 -2.12
N PRO A 30 -3.54 -0.07 -1.95
CA PRO A 30 -2.17 0.40 -2.05
C PRO A 30 -2.01 1.10 -3.40
N GLU A 31 -1.40 2.28 -3.35
CA GLU A 31 -1.08 3.12 -4.50
C GLU A 31 -0.49 2.27 -5.63
N HIS A 32 -0.84 2.59 -6.88
CA HIS A 32 -0.36 1.81 -8.01
C HIS A 32 1.18 1.90 -8.10
N PRO A 33 1.92 0.79 -8.33
CA PRO A 33 3.39 0.79 -8.33
C PRO A 33 4.05 1.83 -9.24
N LEU A 34 3.38 2.19 -10.34
CA LEU A 34 3.85 3.25 -11.24
C LEU A 34 4.03 4.61 -10.56
N LEU A 35 3.28 4.90 -9.49
CA LEU A 35 3.40 6.17 -8.75
C LEU A 35 4.70 6.27 -7.93
N ALA A 36 5.41 5.16 -7.73
CA ALA A 36 6.73 5.14 -7.11
C ALA A 36 7.89 5.36 -8.11
N LEU A 37 7.59 5.49 -9.41
CA LEU A 37 8.57 5.85 -10.42
C LEU A 37 8.88 7.35 -10.38
N ASP A 38 10.13 7.71 -10.68
CA ASP A 38 10.50 9.10 -10.89
C ASP A 38 9.93 9.64 -12.22
N GLN A 39 10.00 10.95 -12.38
CA GLN A 39 9.48 11.63 -13.56
C GLN A 39 10.10 11.11 -14.87
N GLU A 40 11.38 10.75 -14.85
CA GLU A 40 12.10 10.29 -16.04
C GLU A 40 11.60 8.91 -16.50
N ASN A 41 11.34 8.01 -15.56
CA ASN A 41 10.78 6.69 -15.84
C ASN A 41 9.30 6.78 -16.23
N LEU A 42 8.53 7.68 -15.62
CA LEU A 42 7.14 7.94 -16.02
C LEU A 42 7.06 8.47 -17.45
N GLU A 43 7.92 9.41 -17.83
CA GLU A 43 7.98 9.91 -19.21
C GLU A 43 8.36 8.79 -20.20
N PHE A 44 9.31 7.93 -19.82
CA PHE A 44 9.68 6.78 -20.64
C PHE A 44 8.51 5.81 -20.85
N VAL A 45 7.76 5.50 -19.79
CA VAL A 45 6.54 4.66 -19.89
C VAL A 45 5.51 5.32 -20.79
N LEU A 46 5.28 6.63 -20.63
CA LEU A 46 4.36 7.38 -21.48
C LEU A 46 4.75 7.27 -22.95
N GLN A 47 6.00 7.54 -23.30
CA GLN A 47 6.49 7.45 -24.67
C GLN A 47 6.41 6.03 -25.23
N LEU A 48 6.69 5.02 -24.39
CA LEU A 48 6.55 3.62 -24.79
C LEU A 48 5.09 3.27 -25.13
N VAL A 49 4.13 3.74 -24.33
CA VAL A 49 2.69 3.52 -24.56
C VAL A 49 2.22 4.27 -25.81
N LEU A 50 2.64 5.53 -26.00
CA LEU A 50 2.33 6.30 -27.22
C LEU A 50 2.92 5.67 -28.49
N ALA A 51 4.03 4.93 -28.34
CA ALA A 51 4.65 4.15 -29.40
C ALA A 51 4.09 2.71 -29.51
N SER A 52 2.98 2.38 -28.84
CA SER A 52 2.39 1.03 -28.82
C SER A 52 3.38 -0.08 -28.43
N GLY A 53 4.34 0.23 -27.54
CA GLY A 53 5.40 -0.68 -27.11
C GLY A 53 6.60 -0.79 -28.07
N SER A 54 6.64 -0.01 -29.16
CA SER A 54 7.71 -0.09 -30.15
C SER A 54 8.99 0.59 -29.70
N LEU A 55 9.95 -0.20 -29.19
CA LEU A 55 11.27 0.30 -28.79
C LEU A 55 12.04 0.97 -29.95
N LYS A 56 11.76 0.59 -31.20
CA LYS A 56 12.33 1.25 -32.39
C LYS A 56 11.80 2.68 -32.56
N GLN A 57 10.51 2.91 -32.32
CA GLN A 57 9.92 4.25 -32.38
C GLN A 57 10.39 5.10 -31.20
N VAL A 58 10.46 4.54 -30.00
CA VAL A 58 11.02 5.21 -28.81
C VAL A 58 12.47 5.61 -29.03
N ALA A 59 13.29 4.75 -29.65
CA ALA A 59 14.67 5.06 -30.02
C ALA A 59 14.77 6.25 -30.97
N ARG A 60 13.88 6.33 -31.97
CA ARG A 60 13.79 7.48 -32.88
C ARG A 60 13.37 8.75 -32.14
N TYR A 61 12.41 8.66 -31.22
CA TYR A 61 11.94 9.80 -30.43
C TYR A 61 13.07 10.40 -29.58
N TYR A 62 13.82 9.56 -28.85
CA TYR A 62 14.93 10.02 -28.01
C TYR A 62 16.23 10.29 -28.78
N GLY A 63 16.31 9.98 -30.08
CA GLY A 63 17.52 10.15 -30.88
C GLY A 63 18.69 9.25 -30.46
N ILE A 64 18.40 8.09 -29.86
CA ILE A 64 19.40 7.15 -29.34
C ILE A 64 19.27 5.77 -30.00
N SER A 65 20.27 4.93 -29.80
CA SER A 65 20.28 3.60 -30.40
C SER A 65 19.21 2.67 -29.78
N TYR A 66 18.70 1.74 -30.58
CA TYR A 66 17.78 0.71 -30.09
C TYR A 66 18.36 -0.11 -28.92
N PRO A 67 19.64 -0.57 -28.96
CA PRO A 67 20.26 -1.21 -27.79
C PRO A 67 20.22 -0.35 -26.51
N THR A 68 20.39 0.97 -26.62
CA THR A 68 20.33 1.89 -25.48
C THR A 68 18.93 1.95 -24.88
N VAL A 69 17.88 2.08 -25.71
CA VAL A 69 16.48 2.06 -25.26
C VAL A 69 16.12 0.72 -24.62
N ARG A 70 16.56 -0.38 -25.24
CA ARG A 70 16.29 -1.72 -24.72
C ARG A 70 16.88 -1.89 -23.32
N ALA A 71 18.14 -1.53 -23.12
CA ALA A 71 18.78 -1.59 -21.81
C ALA A 71 18.08 -0.71 -20.77
N ARG A 72 17.53 0.45 -21.18
CA ARG A 72 16.72 1.30 -20.30
C ARG A 72 15.41 0.62 -19.90
N LEU A 73 14.69 0.02 -20.85
CA LEU A 73 13.47 -0.74 -20.56
C LEU A 73 13.76 -1.90 -19.61
N ASP A 74 14.82 -2.69 -19.87
CA ASP A 74 15.14 -3.85 -19.03
C ASP A 74 15.38 -3.44 -17.56
N LYS A 75 16.09 -2.32 -17.33
CA LYS A 75 16.26 -1.75 -15.98
C LYS A 75 14.95 -1.33 -15.33
N LEU A 76 14.05 -0.72 -16.11
CA LEU A 76 12.74 -0.30 -15.62
C LEU A 76 11.86 -1.50 -15.26
N ILE A 77 11.90 -2.58 -16.05
CA ILE A 77 11.18 -3.83 -15.78
C ILE A 77 11.63 -4.39 -14.43
N VAL A 78 12.95 -4.57 -14.22
CA VAL A 78 13.49 -5.08 -12.95
C VAL A 78 13.04 -4.22 -11.77
N ARG A 79 13.03 -2.88 -11.93
CA ARG A 79 12.57 -1.99 -10.88
C ARG A 79 11.07 -2.15 -10.59
N LEU A 80 10.25 -2.33 -11.61
CA LEU A 80 8.81 -2.55 -11.46
C LEU A 80 8.49 -3.89 -10.82
N GLU A 81 9.21 -4.96 -11.20
CA GLU A 81 9.10 -6.29 -10.58
C GLU A 81 9.33 -6.19 -9.06
N LEU A 82 10.42 -5.54 -8.63
CA LEU A 82 10.71 -5.33 -7.21
C LEU A 82 9.62 -4.52 -6.48
N LEU A 83 9.05 -3.50 -7.14
CA LEU A 83 7.97 -2.71 -6.55
C LEU A 83 6.68 -3.54 -6.39
N VAL A 84 6.37 -4.39 -7.36
CA VAL A 84 5.21 -5.30 -7.30
C VAL A 84 5.41 -6.35 -6.21
N GLU A 85 6.57 -7.00 -6.16
CA GLU A 85 6.89 -7.99 -5.13
C GLU A 85 6.79 -7.42 -3.72
N ASN A 86 7.34 -6.22 -3.50
CA ASN A 86 7.27 -5.56 -2.19
C ASN A 86 5.82 -5.22 -1.80
N ARG A 87 4.98 -4.81 -2.77
CA ARG A 87 3.57 -4.53 -2.53
C ARG A 87 2.80 -5.80 -2.11
N GLU A 88 3.03 -6.93 -2.78
CA GLU A 88 2.42 -8.21 -2.41
C GLU A 88 2.84 -8.64 -0.99
N ARG A 89 4.12 -8.46 -0.65
CA ARG A 89 4.65 -8.71 0.71
C ARG A 89 3.97 -7.82 1.76
N ASP A 90 3.76 -6.54 1.45
CA ASP A 90 3.08 -5.60 2.35
C ASP A 90 1.60 -5.95 2.53
N GLU A 91 0.88 -6.31 1.46
CA GLU A 91 -0.51 -6.76 1.55
C GLU A 91 -0.66 -8.01 2.41
N MET A 92 0.27 -8.98 2.28
CA MET A 92 0.31 -10.16 3.14
C MET A 92 0.52 -9.78 4.61
N ALA A 93 1.51 -8.92 4.90
CA ALA A 93 1.79 -8.48 6.26
C ALA A 93 0.57 -7.76 6.88
N ASN A 94 -0.09 -6.90 6.12
CA ASN A 94 -1.30 -6.20 6.54
C ASN A 94 -2.46 -7.17 6.83
N LEU A 95 -2.67 -8.19 5.98
CA LEU A 95 -3.69 -9.22 6.22
C LEU A 95 -3.42 -9.99 7.52
N LEU A 96 -2.17 -10.42 7.73
CA LEU A 96 -1.79 -11.16 8.94
C LEU A 96 -1.96 -10.31 10.20
N ALA A 97 -1.58 -9.02 10.15
CA ALA A 97 -1.81 -8.10 11.26
C ALA A 97 -3.31 -7.98 11.60
N ASN A 98 -4.18 -7.81 10.59
CA ASN A 98 -5.63 -7.75 10.79
C ASN A 98 -6.20 -9.03 11.43
N LEU A 99 -5.69 -10.22 11.07
CA LEU A 99 -6.12 -11.49 11.66
C LEU A 99 -5.66 -11.64 13.12
N VAL A 100 -4.49 -11.11 13.46
CA VAL A 100 -4.00 -11.07 14.84
C VAL A 100 -4.86 -10.12 15.70
N ASP A 101 -5.16 -8.93 15.19
CA ASP A 101 -6.02 -7.96 15.87
C ASP A 101 -7.45 -8.50 16.07
N ALA A 102 -7.95 -9.27 15.10
CA ALA A 102 -9.24 -9.96 15.21
C ALA A 102 -9.22 -11.18 16.15
N GLY A 103 -8.06 -11.56 16.71
CA GLY A 103 -7.88 -12.73 17.56
C GLY A 103 -8.03 -14.07 16.82
N GLN A 104 -8.06 -14.05 15.48
CA GLN A 104 -8.20 -15.24 14.63
C GLN A 104 -6.86 -15.94 14.37
N LEU A 105 -5.75 -15.24 14.61
CA LEU A 105 -4.39 -15.76 14.47
C LEU A 105 -3.54 -15.30 15.66
N THR A 106 -2.63 -16.15 16.13
CA THR A 106 -1.67 -15.73 17.17
C THR A 106 -0.52 -14.95 16.53
N GLY A 107 0.05 -13.98 17.25
CA GLY A 107 1.21 -13.23 16.75
C GLY A 107 2.41 -14.12 16.37
N ALA A 108 2.65 -15.18 17.13
CA ALA A 108 3.69 -16.17 16.84
C ALA A 108 3.41 -16.95 15.53
N GLY A 109 2.15 -17.30 15.27
CA GLY A 109 1.72 -17.96 14.04
C GLY A 109 1.86 -17.03 12.83
N ALA A 110 1.44 -15.77 12.97
CA ALA A 110 1.64 -14.75 11.94
C ALA A 110 3.12 -14.57 11.58
N GLN A 111 4.00 -14.51 12.59
CA GLN A 111 5.43 -14.37 12.37
C GLN A 111 6.03 -15.57 11.63
N SER A 112 5.63 -16.79 11.99
CA SER A 112 6.10 -18.01 11.33
C SER A 112 5.69 -18.06 9.85
N ILE A 113 4.48 -17.59 9.52
CA ILE A 113 4.00 -17.50 8.13
C ILE A 113 4.79 -16.44 7.35
N LEU A 114 5.06 -15.27 7.96
CA LEU A 114 5.89 -14.22 7.33
C LEU A 114 7.30 -14.71 7.03
N ASP A 115 7.93 -15.41 7.96
CA ASP A 115 9.30 -15.90 7.82
C ASP A 115 9.41 -16.96 6.72
N LEU A 116 8.42 -17.88 6.64
CA LEU A 116 8.34 -18.86 5.57
C LEU A 116 8.18 -18.19 4.19
N HIS A 117 7.30 -17.19 4.09
CA HIS A 117 7.04 -16.49 2.84
C HIS A 117 8.27 -15.68 2.38
N ARG A 118 8.97 -15.02 3.31
CA ARG A 118 10.23 -14.29 3.05
C ARG A 118 11.39 -15.20 2.66
N SER A 119 11.37 -16.48 3.04
CA SER A 119 12.42 -17.45 2.71
C SER A 119 12.25 -18.08 1.32
N THR A 120 11.05 -17.97 0.72
CA THR A 120 10.70 -18.64 -0.55
C THR A 120 10.83 -17.70 -1.77
N HIS A 121 11.01 -16.39 -1.54
CA HIS A 121 11.12 -15.34 -2.56
C HIS A 121 12.35 -14.47 -2.33
#